data_AF-A0A7X0G0F8-F1
#
_entry.id   AF-A0A7X0G0F8-F1
#
_cell.length_a   1.000
_cell.length_b   1.000
_cell.length_c   1.000
_cell.angle_alpha   90.00
_cell.angle_beta   90.00
_cell.angle_gamma   90.00
#
_symmetry.space_group_name_H-M   'P 1'
#
loop_
_entity.id
_entity.type
_entity.pdbx_description
1 polymer ?
#
loop_
_entity_poly.entity_id
_entity_poly.type
_entity_poly.pdbx_seq_one_letter_code
_entity_poly.pdbx_strand_id
1 'polypeptide(L)'
;MRRFLTPGWLGLHALAIVLCGAFLGFGWWQFDRAQGGNDRSWAYTFEWPIFAIFVIVMWVKMIRDERAGVRPAPRIIEEPAEAEVKREIIRRQEEEDPALAAYNRYLARLNSESRGRG
;
A
#
# COMPACT_ATOMS: atom_id res chain seq x y z
N MET A 1 18.73 -24.31 -14.42
CA MET A 1 17.28 -24.14 -14.70
C MET A 1 16.34 -24.62 -13.59
N ARG A 2 16.73 -25.56 -12.70
CA ARG A 2 15.85 -26.13 -11.64
C ARG A 2 15.54 -25.24 -10.41
N ARG A 3 15.94 -23.97 -10.40
CA ARG A 3 15.86 -23.10 -9.20
C ARG A 3 14.48 -22.44 -9.02
N PHE A 4 13.74 -22.22 -10.11
CA PHE A 4 12.38 -21.65 -10.10
C PHE A 4 11.28 -22.67 -9.81
N LEU A 5 11.63 -23.95 -9.67
CA LEU A 5 10.73 -25.05 -9.30
C LEU A 5 11.00 -25.54 -7.87
N THR A 6 11.73 -24.77 -7.07
CA THR A 6 11.78 -25.04 -5.63
C THR A 6 10.38 -24.78 -5.06
N PRO A 7 9.88 -25.59 -4.12
CA PRO A 7 8.50 -25.50 -3.62
C PRO A 7 8.15 -24.11 -3.07
N GLY A 8 9.13 -23.37 -2.53
CA GLY A 8 8.95 -21.97 -2.11
C GLY A 8 8.66 -21.00 -3.27
N TRP A 9 9.28 -21.20 -4.44
CA TRP A 9 9.07 -20.37 -5.62
C TRP A 9 7.70 -20.63 -6.28
N LEU A 10 7.24 -21.89 -6.29
CA LEU A 10 5.88 -22.23 -6.69
C LEU A 10 4.83 -21.52 -5.83
N GLY A 11 5.05 -21.44 -4.51
CA GLY A 11 4.20 -20.68 -3.60
C GLY A 11 4.13 -19.20 -3.96
N LEU A 12 5.28 -18.57 -4.27
CA LEU A 12 5.33 -17.16 -4.70
C LEU A 12 4.61 -16.92 -6.03
N HIS A 13 4.74 -17.84 -6.99
CA HIS A 13 4.01 -17.77 -8.26
C HIS A 13 2.49 -17.88 -8.05
N ALA A 14 2.06 -18.87 -7.25
CA ALA A 14 0.65 -19.04 -6.92
C ALA A 14 0.09 -17.82 -6.20
N LEU A 15 0.82 -17.28 -5.22
CA LEU A 15 0.43 -16.07 -4.49
C LEU A 15 0.28 -14.87 -5.42
N ALA A 16 1.24 -14.63 -6.31
CA ALA A 16 1.18 -13.52 -7.27
C ALA A 16 -0.03 -13.63 -8.20
N ILE A 17 -0.31 -14.84 -8.72
CA ILE A 17 -1.47 -15.10 -9.59
C ILE A 17 -2.78 -14.87 -8.83
N VAL A 18 -2.89 -15.39 -7.60
CA VAL A 18 -4.09 -15.21 -6.76
C VAL A 18 -4.33 -13.74 -6.47
N LEU A 19 -3.29 -12.98 -6.10
CA LEU A 19 -3.41 -11.54 -5.83
C LEU A 19 -3.83 -10.77 -7.08
N CYS A 20 -3.22 -11.04 -8.23
CA CYS A 20 -3.60 -10.39 -9.49
C CYS A 20 -5.04 -10.72 -9.87
N GLY A 21 -5.44 -11.99 -9.76
CA GLY A 21 -6.82 -12.42 -10.02
C GLY A 21 -7.83 -11.76 -9.09
N ALA A 22 -7.51 -11.66 -7.80
CA ALA A 22 -8.35 -10.98 -6.81
C ALA A 22 -8.52 -9.50 -7.14
N PHE A 23 -7.44 -8.77 -7.46
CA PHE A 23 -7.53 -7.36 -7.83
C PHE A 23 -8.31 -7.14 -9.12
N LEU A 24 -8.09 -7.95 -10.17
CA LEU A 24 -8.87 -7.83 -11.40
C LEU A 24 -10.36 -8.17 -11.17
N GLY A 25 -10.65 -9.17 -10.32
CA GLY A 25 -12.01 -9.51 -9.92
C GLY A 25 -12.70 -8.38 -9.15
N PHE A 26 -12.00 -7.73 -8.22
CA PHE A 26 -12.52 -6.54 -7.53
C PHE A 26 -12.72 -5.36 -8.48
N GLY A 27 -11.79 -5.13 -9.42
CA GLY A 27 -11.94 -4.11 -10.46
C GLY A 27 -13.16 -4.36 -11.34
N TRP A 28 -13.38 -5.61 -11.74
CA TRP A 28 -14.55 -6.01 -12.52
C TRP A 28 -15.86 -5.81 -11.75
N TRP A 29 -15.88 -6.19 -10.48
CA TRP A 29 -17.06 -5.97 -9.63
C TRP A 29 -17.36 -4.47 -9.42
N GLN A 30 -16.32 -3.64 -9.28
CA GLN A 30 -16.50 -2.19 -9.21
C GLN A 30 -16.95 -1.59 -10.53
N PHE A 31 -16.53 -2.14 -11.67
CA PHE A 31 -16.99 -1.72 -12.99
C PHE A 31 -18.50 -1.96 -13.17
N ASP A 32 -19.00 -3.13 -12.75
CA ASP A 32 -20.43 -3.44 -12.73
C ASP A 32 -21.19 -2.44 -11.84
N ARG A 33 -20.63 -2.13 -10.66
CA ARG A 33 -21.22 -1.15 -9.73
C ARG A 33 -21.16 0.29 -10.23
N ALA A 34 -20.13 0.66 -10.99
CA ALA A 34 -19.98 1.98 -11.59
C ALA A 34 -21.03 2.20 -12.69
N GLN A 35 -21.31 1.17 -13.50
CA GLN A 35 -22.40 1.19 -14.48
C GLN A 35 -23.78 1.33 -13.83
N GLY A 36 -23.94 0.83 -12.60
CA GLY A 36 -25.14 1.02 -11.79
C GLY A 36 -25.38 2.45 -11.27
N GLY A 37 -24.57 3.44 -11.68
CA GLY A 37 -24.75 4.86 -11.35
C GLY A 37 -23.97 5.36 -10.14
N ASN A 38 -22.99 4.59 -9.65
CA ASN A 38 -22.11 5.05 -8.56
C ASN A 38 -20.80 5.62 -9.11
N ASP A 39 -20.74 6.94 -9.27
CA ASP A 39 -19.59 7.63 -9.86
C ASP A 39 -18.27 7.41 -9.11
N ARG A 40 -18.32 7.14 -7.80
CA ARG A 40 -17.11 6.86 -7.00
C ARG A 40 -16.47 5.51 -7.35
N SER A 41 -17.24 4.56 -7.88
CA SER A 41 -16.74 3.23 -8.28
C SER A 41 -15.86 3.28 -9.54
N TRP A 42 -15.89 4.36 -10.33
CA TRP A 42 -15.00 4.53 -11.49
C TRP A 42 -13.53 4.58 -11.10
N ALA A 43 -13.18 5.33 -10.05
CA ALA A 43 -11.81 5.42 -9.57
C ALA A 43 -11.25 4.03 -9.23
N TYR A 44 -12.03 3.24 -8.48
CA TYR A 44 -11.65 1.89 -8.08
C TYR A 44 -11.50 0.93 -9.26
N THR A 45 -12.32 1.08 -10.30
CA THR A 45 -12.24 0.25 -11.52
C THR A 45 -10.86 0.33 -12.17
N PHE A 46 -10.21 1.49 -12.12
CA PHE A 46 -8.86 1.68 -12.66
C PHE A 46 -7.76 1.45 -11.62
N GLU A 47 -8.02 1.80 -10.36
CA GLU A 47 -7.09 1.62 -9.24
C GLU A 47 -6.73 0.13 -9.05
N TRP A 48 -7.72 -0.76 -9.09
CA TRP A 48 -7.49 -2.20 -8.88
C TRP A 48 -6.56 -2.83 -9.95
N PRO A 49 -6.75 -2.61 -11.26
CA PRO A 49 -5.78 -3.01 -12.29
C PRO A 49 -4.38 -2.41 -12.10
N ILE A 50 -4.27 -1.15 -11.65
CA ILE A 50 -2.96 -0.53 -11.37
C ILE A 50 -2.23 -1.28 -10.26
N PHE A 51 -2.92 -1.67 -9.18
CA PHE A 51 -2.32 -2.50 -8.13
C PHE A 51 -1.92 -3.89 -8.64
N ALA A 52 -2.72 -4.51 -9.52
CA ALA A 52 -2.35 -5.77 -10.17
C ALA A 52 -1.05 -5.62 -10.98
N ILE A 53 -0.91 -4.55 -11.77
CA ILE A 53 0.31 -4.24 -12.52
C ILE A 53 1.50 -4.04 -11.56
N PHE A 54 1.30 -3.30 -10.46
CA PHE A 54 2.34 -3.09 -9.46
C PHE A 54 2.85 -4.41 -8.86
N VAL A 55 1.94 -5.34 -8.51
CA VAL A 55 2.30 -6.68 -8.04
C VAL A 55 3.10 -7.45 -9.10
N ILE A 56 2.69 -7.40 -10.37
CA ILE A 56 3.42 -8.05 -11.47
C ILE A 56 4.83 -7.46 -11.60
N VAL A 57 4.98 -6.14 -11.56
CA VAL A 57 6.29 -5.46 -11.65
C VAL A 57 7.18 -5.89 -10.49
N MET A 58 6.68 -5.88 -9.25
CA MET A 58 7.42 -6.34 -8.07
C MET A 58 7.80 -7.82 -8.16
N TRP A 59 6.89 -8.68 -8.62
CA TRP A 59 7.14 -10.10 -8.80
C TRP A 59 8.22 -10.36 -9.87
N VAL A 60 8.14 -9.68 -11.02
CA VAL A 60 9.16 -9.74 -12.07
C VAL A 60 10.50 -9.21 -11.57
N LYS A 61 10.48 -8.09 -10.84
CA LYS A 61 11.70 -7.52 -10.25
C LYS A 61 12.34 -8.50 -9.27
N MET A 62 11.57 -9.10 -8.38
CA MET A 62 12.04 -10.12 -7.43
C MET A 62 12.67 -11.33 -8.15
N ILE A 63 12.03 -11.83 -9.22
CA ILE A 63 12.60 -12.88 -10.10
C ILE A 63 13.95 -12.43 -10.68
N ARG A 64 14.04 -11.19 -11.16
CA ARG A 64 15.26 -10.65 -11.76
C ARG A 64 16.37 -10.47 -10.74
N ASP A 65 16.06 -9.97 -9.55
CA ASP A 65 17.02 -9.74 -8.48
C ASP A 65 17.61 -11.08 -7.97
N GLU A 66 16.76 -12.09 -7.77
CA GLU A 66 17.20 -13.46 -7.41
C GLU A 66 18.09 -14.07 -8.51
N ARG A 67 17.72 -13.87 -9.79
CA ARG A 67 18.52 -14.34 -10.94
C ARG A 67 19.87 -13.68 -11.04
N ALA A 68 19.94 -12.40 -10.72
CA ALA A 68 21.17 -11.61 -10.77
C ALA A 68 22.09 -11.91 -9.57
N GLY A 69 21.65 -12.71 -8.59
CA GLY A 69 22.40 -12.97 -7.36
C GLY A 69 22.60 -11.71 -6.52
N VAL A 70 21.82 -10.66 -6.79
CA VAL A 70 21.89 -9.39 -6.09
C VAL A 70 21.15 -9.58 -4.78
N ARG A 71 21.90 -9.83 -3.69
CA ARG A 71 21.34 -9.59 -2.36
C ARG A 71 20.98 -8.10 -2.32
N PRO A 72 19.71 -7.73 -2.10
CA PRO A 72 19.37 -6.33 -1.95
C PRO A 72 20.14 -5.84 -0.73
N ALA A 73 21.14 -4.98 -0.96
CA ALA A 73 21.64 -4.13 0.10
C ALA A 73 20.40 -3.40 0.66
N PRO A 74 20.26 -3.25 1.99
CA PRO A 74 19.15 -2.52 2.56
C PRO A 74 19.07 -1.18 1.84
N ARG A 75 18.07 -1.01 0.97
CA ARG A 75 17.76 0.30 0.45
C ARG A 75 17.21 1.02 1.67
N ILE A 76 18.06 1.82 2.29
CA ILE A 76 17.62 2.86 3.21
C ILE A 76 16.70 3.73 2.34
N ILE A 77 15.40 3.50 2.47
CA ILE A 77 14.41 4.44 1.99
C ILE A 77 14.72 5.68 2.82
N GLU A 78 15.20 6.74 2.17
CA GLU A 78 15.44 8.00 2.85
C GLU A 78 14.08 8.49 3.40
N GLU A 79 13.94 8.34 4.72
CA GLU A 79 12.89 8.90 5.59
C GLU A 79 12.44 10.35 5.30
N PRO A 80 13.27 11.29 4.79
CA PRO A 80 12.83 12.68 4.56
C PRO A 80 11.52 12.81 3.76
N ALA A 81 11.34 12.02 2.70
CA ALA A 81 10.17 12.17 1.82
C ALA A 81 8.85 11.77 2.51
N GLU A 82 8.84 10.68 3.29
CA GLU A 82 7.64 10.26 4.00
C GLU A 82 7.30 11.19 5.18
N ALA A 83 8.32 11.67 5.89
CA ALA A 83 8.13 12.61 7.00
C ALA A 83 7.62 13.98 6.53
N GLU A 84 8.03 14.42 5.34
CA GLU A 84 7.56 15.66 4.72
C GLU A 84 6.13 15.53 4.21
N VAL A 85 5.82 14.46 3.49
CA VAL A 85 4.44 14.15 3.04
C VAL A 85 3.48 14.03 4.22
N LYS A 86 3.90 13.35 5.30
CA LYS A 86 3.08 13.21 6.51
C LYS A 86 2.84 14.56 7.20
N ARG A 87 3.85 15.43 7.28
CA ARG A 87 3.69 16.79 7.82
C ARG A 87 2.74 17.64 6.99
N GLU A 88 2.85 17.57 5.66
CA GLU A 88 1.97 18.29 4.74
C GLU A 88 0.52 17.85 4.89
N ILE A 89 0.26 16.55 4.99
CA ILE A 89 -1.09 16.01 5.20
C ILE A 89 -1.66 16.48 6.54
N ILE A 90 -0.88 16.41 7.61
CA ILE A 90 -1.32 16.87 8.95
C ILE A 90 -1.67 18.37 8.90
N ARG A 91 -0.82 19.21 8.30
CA ARG A 91 -1.09 20.64 8.17
C ARG A 91 -2.41 20.93 7.46
N ARG A 92 -2.66 20.28 6.31
CA ARG A 92 -3.90 20.45 5.55
C ARG A 92 -5.13 20.03 6.36
N GLN A 93 -5.03 18.92 7.09
CA GLN A 93 -6.12 18.46 7.95
C GLN A 93 -6.38 19.40 9.13
N GLU A 94 -5.34 20.02 9.71
CA GLU A 94 -5.48 21.02 10.77
C GLU A 94 -6.12 22.33 10.28
N GLU A 95 -5.86 22.71 9.02
CA GLU A 95 -6.47 23.86 8.35
C GLU A 95 -7.94 23.61 7.98
N GLU A 96 -8.25 22.40 7.47
CA GLU A 96 -9.60 22.00 7.06
C GLU A 96 -10.53 21.71 8.25
N ASP A 97 -10.01 21.12 9.34
CA ASP A 97 -10.79 20.77 10.54
C ASP A 97 -10.07 21.17 11.85
N PRO A 98 -10.25 22.44 12.29
CA PRO A 98 -9.67 22.94 13.53
C PRO A 98 -10.17 22.22 14.79
N ALA A 99 -11.35 21.61 14.75
CA ALA A 99 -11.94 20.89 15.88
C ALA A 99 -11.26 19.54 16.08
N LEU A 100 -11.00 18.80 14.99
CA LEU A 100 -10.23 17.56 15.03
C LEU A 100 -8.79 17.80 15.51
N ALA A 101 -8.17 18.91 15.09
CA ALA A 101 -6.84 19.31 15.56
C ALA A 101 -6.82 19.55 17.09
N ALA A 102 -7.84 20.22 17.63
CA ALA A 102 -7.98 20.43 19.07
C ALA A 102 -8.14 19.12 19.85
N TYR A 103 -8.91 18.17 19.29
CA TYR A 103 -9.09 16.85 19.89
C TYR A 103 -7.79 16.02 19.89
N ASN A 104 -7.02 16.04 18.80
CA ASN A 104 -5.73 15.36 18.72
C ASN A 104 -4.72 15.92 19.74
N ARG A 105 -4.69 17.24 19.96
CA ARG A 105 -3.89 17.87 21.03
C ARG A 105 -4.32 17.41 22.43
N TYR A 106 -5.63 17.27 22.64
CA TYR A 106 -6.17 16.76 23.90
C TYR A 106 -5.76 15.30 24.15
N LEU A 107 -5.86 14.42 23.15
CA LEU A 107 -5.39 13.03 23.25
C LEU A 107 -3.88 12.94 23.50
N ALA A 108 -3.09 13.78 22.84
CA ALA A 108 -1.64 13.82 23.05
C ALA A 108 -1.28 14.21 24.49
N ARG A 109 -2.00 15.18 25.05
CA ARG A 109 -1.88 15.56 26.46
C ARG A 109 -2.18 14.39 27.39
N LEU A 110 -3.33 13.72 27.21
CA LEU A 110 -3.71 12.56 28.03
C LEU A 110 -2.68 11.42 27.94
N ASN A 111 -2.15 11.15 26.74
CA ASN A 111 -1.11 10.13 26.56
C ASN A 111 0.17 10.50 27.34
N SER A 112 0.59 11.77 27.30
CA SER A 112 1.75 12.23 28.07
C SER A 112 1.55 12.15 29.59
N GLU A 113 0.33 12.47 30.07
CA GLU A 113 -0.03 12.40 31.49
C GLU A 113 -0.15 10.95 31.99
N SER A 114 -0.61 10.03 31.14
CA SER A 114 -0.68 8.60 31.45
C SER A 114 0.71 7.95 31.47
N ARG A 115 1.59 8.33 30.55
CA ARG A 115 2.94 7.76 30.41
C ARG A 115 3.90 8.21 31.53
N GLY A 116 3.62 9.33 32.19
CA GLY A 116 4.36 9.82 33.36
C GLY A 116 3.88 9.30 34.72
N ARG A 117 2.80 8.50 34.75
CA ARG A 117 2.20 7.91 35.97
C ARG A 117 2.50 6.40 36.14
N GLY A 118 3.40 5.85 35.32
CA GLY A 118 3.90 4.48 35.43
C GLY A 118 5.29 4.41 36.06
#